data_AF-A0A1Q3K5R2-F1
#
_entry.id   AF-A0A1Q3K5R2-F1
#
_cell.length_a   1.000
_cell.length_b   1.000
_cell.length_c   1.000
_cell.angle_alpha   90.00
_cell.angle_beta   90.00
_cell.angle_gamma   90.00
#
_symmetry.space_group_name_H-M   'P 1'
#
loop_
_entity.id
_entity.type
_entity.pdbx_description
1 polymer ?
#
loop_
_entity_poly.entity_id
_entity_poly.type
_entity_poly.pdbx_seq_one_letter_code
_entity_poly.pdbx_strand_id
1 'polypeptide(L)'
;MKIAISCAFALVFFSLASEASAQSSCSGFFSQCQSRCKANAADAETCIARICRPKLAACRKSGCYQETARFGGANHCNLKKS
;
A
#
# COMPACT_ATOMS: atom_id res chain seq x y z
N MET A 1 40.22 -24.12 23.37
CA MET A 1 39.72 -22.88 22.74
C MET A 1 38.65 -23.23 21.72
N LYS A 2 37.64 -22.34 21.61
CA LYS A 2 36.54 -22.26 20.61
C LYS A 2 35.20 -22.86 21.06
N ILE A 3 34.51 -22.06 21.86
CA ILE A 3 33.05 -21.97 21.96
C ILE A 3 32.55 -21.52 20.59
N ALA A 4 31.72 -22.33 19.92
CA ALA A 4 31.02 -21.94 18.71
C ALA A 4 29.57 -21.57 19.07
N ILE A 5 29.36 -20.25 19.12
CA ILE A 5 28.08 -19.54 19.22
C ILE A 5 27.37 -19.67 17.86
N SER A 6 26.04 -19.52 17.88
CA SER A 6 25.15 -19.13 16.77
C SER A 6 24.49 -20.29 16.01
N CYS A 7 23.20 -20.28 15.69
CA CYS A 7 22.23 -19.19 15.62
C CYS A 7 20.94 -19.58 16.35
N ALA A 8 20.50 -18.69 17.23
CA ALA A 8 19.12 -18.65 17.70
C ALA A 8 18.17 -18.62 16.50
N PHE A 9 17.13 -19.47 16.55
CA PHE A 9 15.94 -19.36 15.73
C PHE A 9 15.28 -18.00 16.01
N ALA A 10 15.70 -16.96 15.30
CA ALA A 10 15.00 -15.70 15.25
C ALA A 10 13.75 -15.90 14.38
N LEU A 11 12.69 -16.45 14.99
CA LEU A 11 11.33 -16.26 14.52
C LEU A 11 10.99 -14.78 14.71
N VAL A 12 11.50 -13.94 13.80
CA VAL A 12 11.04 -12.55 13.71
C VAL A 12 9.69 -12.63 13.02
N PHE A 13 8.67 -12.77 13.86
CA PHE A 13 7.27 -12.62 13.50
C PHE A 13 7.12 -11.41 12.59
N PHE A 14 6.61 -11.69 11.39
CA PHE A 14 5.98 -10.75 10.49
C PHE A 14 5.18 -9.69 11.27
N SER A 15 5.70 -8.47 11.40
CA SER A 15 4.94 -7.29 11.84
C SER A 15 4.02 -6.78 10.73
N LEU A 16 3.29 -7.69 10.06
CA LEU A 16 2.36 -7.40 8.96
C LEU A 16 0.94 -7.05 9.44
N ALA A 17 0.80 -6.68 10.72
CA ALA A 17 -0.50 -6.41 11.35
C ALA A 17 -0.89 -4.92 11.39
N SER A 18 -0.07 -4.00 10.86
CA SER A 18 -0.41 -2.57 10.85
C SER A 18 -0.97 -2.05 9.51
N GLU A 19 -1.01 -2.88 8.46
CA GLU A 19 -1.43 -2.45 7.12
C GLU A 19 -2.94 -2.65 6.87
N ALA A 20 -3.57 -3.61 7.57
CA ALA A 20 -4.97 -3.97 7.34
C ALA A 20 -5.95 -2.85 7.76
N SER A 21 -5.64 -2.09 8.81
CA SER A 21 -6.52 -1.02 9.30
C SER A 21 -6.40 0.28 8.51
N ALA A 22 -5.23 0.53 7.88
CA ALA A 22 -5.04 1.65 6.97
C ALA A 22 -5.80 1.44 5.63
N GLN A 23 -5.87 0.20 5.13
CA GLN A 23 -6.58 -0.15 3.89
C GLN A 23 -8.12 -0.05 3.97
N SER A 24 -8.73 0.25 5.12
CA SER A 24 -10.19 0.38 5.23
C SER A 24 -10.76 1.71 4.67
N SER A 25 -9.94 2.53 4.03
CA SER A 25 -10.32 3.87 3.54
C SER A 25 -9.72 4.22 2.19
N CYS A 26 -10.42 5.08 1.44
CA CYS A 26 -9.93 5.63 0.18
C CYS A 26 -8.61 6.39 0.37
N SER A 27 -8.48 7.13 1.48
CA SER A 27 -7.26 7.85 1.83
C SER A 27 -6.08 6.92 2.15
N GLY A 28 -6.34 5.76 2.78
CA GLY A 28 -5.31 4.75 3.03
C GLY A 28 -4.75 4.13 1.75
N PHE A 29 -5.64 3.72 0.83
CA PHE A 29 -5.23 3.24 -0.49
C PHE A 29 -4.51 4.31 -1.32
N PHE A 30 -4.91 5.57 -1.17
CA PHE A 30 -4.20 6.69 -1.79
C PHE A 30 -2.77 6.85 -1.25
N SER A 31 -2.56 6.76 0.05
CA SER A 31 -1.23 6.78 0.67
C SER A 31 -0.37 5.60 0.19
N GLN A 32 -0.95 4.40 0.08
CA GLN A 32 -0.25 3.23 -0.46
C GLN A 32 0.16 3.46 -1.93
N CYS A 33 -0.73 4.00 -2.74
CA CYS A 33 -0.44 4.37 -4.13
C CYS A 33 0.69 5.40 -4.23
N GLN A 34 0.70 6.43 -3.38
CA GLN A 34 1.79 7.40 -3.34
C GLN A 34 3.13 6.74 -3.01
N SER A 35 3.17 5.88 -1.99
CA SER A 35 4.38 5.15 -1.62
C SER A 35 4.89 4.27 -2.77
N ARG A 36 3.99 3.62 -3.51
CA ARG A 36 4.35 2.83 -4.70
C ARG A 36 4.88 3.71 -5.84
N CYS A 37 4.25 4.87 -6.10
CA CYS A 37 4.74 5.83 -7.08
C CYS A 37 6.14 6.34 -6.74
N LYS A 38 6.38 6.72 -5.47
CA LYS A 38 7.71 7.16 -5.00
C LYS A 38 8.79 6.07 -5.13
N ALA A 39 8.40 4.80 -4.97
CA ALA A 39 9.33 3.68 -5.06
C ALA A 39 9.61 3.19 -6.49
N ASN A 40 8.73 3.45 -7.46
CA ASN A 40 8.78 2.77 -8.77
C ASN A 40 8.65 3.69 -9.99
N ALA A 41 8.34 4.98 -9.81
CA ALA A 41 8.24 5.94 -10.91
C ALA A 41 9.48 6.84 -10.93
N ALA A 42 9.98 7.12 -12.14
CA ALA A 42 11.05 8.12 -12.34
C ALA A 42 10.59 9.53 -11.91
N ASP A 43 9.29 9.83 -12.12
CA ASP A 43 8.65 11.06 -11.66
C ASP A 43 7.45 10.73 -10.74
N ALA A 44 7.68 10.88 -9.44
CA ALA A 44 6.69 10.52 -8.43
C ALA A 44 5.46 11.44 -8.47
N GLU A 45 5.66 12.74 -8.72
CA GLU A 45 4.56 13.72 -8.72
C GLU A 45 3.58 13.49 -9.88
N THR A 46 4.09 13.27 -11.09
CA THR A 46 3.27 12.92 -12.26
C THR A 46 2.57 11.58 -12.05
N CYS A 47 3.25 10.59 -11.46
CA CYS A 47 2.63 9.31 -11.12
C CYS A 47 1.44 9.51 -10.15
N ILE A 48 1.63 10.27 -9.08
CA ILE A 48 0.57 10.55 -8.10
C ILE A 48 -0.59 11.31 -8.75
N ALA A 49 -0.30 12.33 -9.55
CA ALA A 49 -1.32 13.15 -10.21
C ALA A 49 -2.14 12.34 -11.23
N ARG A 50 -1.49 11.51 -12.06
CA ARG A 50 -2.15 10.76 -13.14
C ARG A 50 -2.77 9.45 -12.69
N ILE A 51 -2.23 8.82 -11.66
CA ILE A 51 -2.67 7.48 -11.22
C ILE A 51 -3.45 7.57 -9.91
N CYS A 52 -2.83 8.13 -8.87
CA CYS A 52 -3.37 8.04 -7.52
C CYS A 52 -4.56 8.99 -7.30
N ARG A 53 -4.48 10.25 -7.75
CA ARG A 53 -5.57 11.24 -7.58
C ARG A 53 -6.90 10.85 -8.26
N PRO A 54 -6.94 10.40 -9.52
CA PRO A 54 -8.22 10.01 -10.14
C PRO A 54 -8.83 8.78 -9.45
N LYS A 55 -8.01 7.83 -8.99
CA LYS A 55 -8.49 6.66 -8.23
C LYS A 55 -9.04 7.04 -6.86
N LEU A 56 -8.39 7.97 -6.16
CA LEU A 56 -8.93 8.54 -4.93
C LEU A 56 -10.30 9.21 -5.19
N ALA A 57 -10.41 10.05 -6.21
CA ALA A 57 -11.68 10.70 -6.56
C ALA A 57 -12.79 9.68 -6.89
N ALA A 58 -12.47 8.65 -7.67
CA ALA A 58 -13.39 7.56 -7.98
C ALA A 58 -13.81 6.78 -6.70
N CYS A 59 -12.87 6.52 -5.79
CA CYS A 59 -13.14 5.85 -4.52
C CYS A 59 -14.02 6.70 -3.62
N ARG A 60 -13.77 8.01 -3.50
CA ARG A 60 -14.62 8.90 -2.71
C ARG A 60 -16.06 8.97 -3.23
N LYS A 61 -16.27 8.79 -4.54
CA LYS A 61 -17.60 8.73 -5.14
C LYS A 61 -18.27 7.37 -4.90
N SER A 62 -17.61 6.29 -5.28
CA SER A 62 -18.19 4.93 -5.34
C SER A 62 -18.09 4.15 -4.02
N GLY A 63 -17.11 4.47 -3.17
CA GLY A 63 -16.71 3.61 -2.05
C GLY A 63 -15.82 2.44 -2.46
N CYS A 64 -15.32 2.42 -3.71
CA CYS A 64 -14.44 1.38 -4.22
C CYS A 64 -13.13 1.96 -4.79
N TYR A 65 -12.00 1.39 -4.37
CA TYR A 65 -10.68 1.68 -4.92
C TYR A 65 -10.25 0.55 -5.84
N GLN A 66 -9.98 0.88 -7.09
CA GLN A 66 -9.41 -0.05 -8.06
C GLN A 66 -7.92 0.22 -8.18
N GLU A 67 -7.07 -0.75 -7.88
CA GLU A 67 -5.63 -0.62 -8.07
C GLU A 67 -5.28 -0.58 -9.57
N THR A 68 -4.09 -0.08 -9.91
CA THR A 68 -3.62 -0.27 -11.30
C THR A 68 -3.16 -1.70 -11.48
N ALA A 69 -3.22 -2.22 -12.72
CA ALA A 69 -2.59 -3.49 -13.05
C ALA A 69 -1.10 -3.55 -12.65
N ARG A 70 -0.40 -2.40 -12.72
CA ARG A 70 1.00 -2.26 -12.30
C ARG A 70 1.23 -2.51 -10.80
N PHE A 71 0.19 -2.39 -9.97
CA PHE A 71 0.27 -2.58 -8.52
C PHE A 71 -0.50 -3.82 -8.02
N GLY A 72 -0.99 -4.67 -8.92
CA GLY A 72 -1.72 -5.91 -8.58
C GLY A 72 -3.17 -5.93 -9.05
N GLY A 73 -3.74 -4.78 -9.45
CA GLY A 73 -5.03 -4.71 -10.14
C GLY A 73 -6.26 -5.11 -9.31
N ALA A 74 -6.13 -5.22 -7.99
CA ALA A 74 -7.25 -5.61 -7.13
C ALA A 74 -8.32 -4.50 -7.00
N ASN A 75 -9.54 -4.92 -6.71
CA ASN A 75 -10.67 -4.06 -6.41
C ASN A 75 -11.03 -4.17 -4.94
N HIS A 76 -11.06 -3.03 -4.26
CA HIS A 76 -11.38 -2.92 -2.84
C HIS A 76 -12.63 -2.07 -2.68
N CYS A 77 -13.73 -2.66 -2.20
CA CYS A 77 -15.01 -1.97 -2.06
C CYS A 77 -15.42 -1.85 -0.58
N ASN A 78 -16.49 -1.08 -0.32
CA ASN A 78 -16.98 -0.75 1.03
C ASN A 78 -15.98 0.08 1.85
N LEU A 79 -15.19 0.91 1.17
CA LEU A 79 -14.16 1.74 1.80
C LEU A 79 -14.76 3.02 2.39
N LYS A 80 -14.17 3.49 3.49
CA LYS A 80 -14.46 4.83 4.01
C LYS A 80 -14.06 5.88 2.98
N LYS A 81 -15.02 6.74 2.62
CA LYS A 81 -14.88 7.76 1.55
C LYS A 81 -14.07 9.00 1.96
N SER A 82 -13.76 9.15 3.25
CA SER A 82 -13.04 10.31 3.81
C SER A 82 -11.62 10.45 3.26
#